data_AF-A0A7V9Z8K7-F1
#
_entry.id   AF-A0A7V9Z8K7-F1
#
_cell.length_a   1.000
_cell.length_b   1.000
_cell.length_c   1.000
_cell.angle_alpha   90.00
_cell.angle_beta   90.00
_cell.angle_gamma   90.00
#
_symmetry.space_group_name_H-M   'P 1'
#
loop_
_entity.id
_entity.type
_entity.pdbx_description
1 polymer ?
#
loop_
_entity_poly.entity_id
_entity_poly.type
_entity_poly.pdbx_seq_one_letter_code
_entity_poly.pdbx_strand_id
1 'polypeptide(L)'
;MIKWNQNPKGSDVLDNYIKEKISYLRNANRIVELNKGFSHDKKYVIDDKYLLRLFSIEDKQNRKEEFDCINKLATYSNYVPTGIEFGTLKDIDMAYMILTYLPEIDAEVALKDLTAKEQYSAGFLAGKELKAFQHL
;
A
#
# COMPACT_ATOMS: atom_id res chain seq x y z
N MET A 1 -0.50 18.06 -34.33
CA MET A 1 0.83 17.95 -33.68
C MET A 1 0.73 18.50 -32.27
N ILE A 2 0.32 17.67 -31.32
CA ILE A 2 0.31 18.06 -29.90
C ILE A 2 1.60 17.51 -29.31
N LYS A 3 2.54 18.42 -29.04
CA LYS A 3 3.80 18.09 -28.38
C LYS A 3 3.49 17.72 -26.93
N TRP A 4 3.69 16.46 -26.59
CA TRP A 4 3.83 16.03 -25.21
C TRP A 4 5.08 16.71 -24.65
N ASN A 5 4.87 17.61 -23.69
CA ASN A 5 5.96 18.26 -22.99
C ASN A 5 6.62 17.19 -22.10
N GLN A 6 7.80 16.73 -22.54
CA GLN A 6 8.75 15.99 -21.74
C GLN A 6 9.09 16.85 -20.51
N ASN A 7 8.51 16.54 -19.36
CA ASN A 7 8.96 17.09 -18.09
C ASN A 7 9.65 15.96 -17.31
N PRO A 8 10.99 15.91 -17.30
CA PRO A 8 11.72 14.90 -16.57
C PRO A 8 11.82 15.37 -15.11
N LYS A 9 10.83 15.02 -14.29
CA LYS A 9 10.97 14.99 -12.83
C LYS A 9 10.40 13.69 -12.27
N GLY A 10 10.87 12.57 -12.83
CA GLY A 10 10.83 11.28 -12.16
C GLY A 10 12.16 11.03 -11.48
N SER A 11 12.34 11.53 -10.25
CA SER A 11 13.47 11.13 -9.40
C SER A 11 13.25 11.47 -7.91
N ASP A 12 12.09 11.16 -7.33
CA ASP A 12 11.94 11.11 -5.86
C ASP A 12 12.04 9.64 -5.41
N VAL A 13 13.22 9.05 -5.62
CA VAL A 13 13.52 7.69 -5.15
C VAL A 13 13.91 7.75 -3.67
N LEU A 14 12.98 8.21 -2.81
CA LEU A 14 13.16 8.44 -1.37
C LEU A 14 14.42 9.21 -0.94
N ASP A 15 14.23 10.24 -0.13
CA ASP A 15 15.35 10.93 0.52
C ASP A 15 16.24 9.93 1.28
N ASN A 16 17.56 10.10 1.16
CA ASN A 16 18.56 9.28 1.84
C ASN A 16 18.32 9.25 3.35
N TYR A 17 17.82 10.36 3.92
CA TYR A 17 17.41 10.43 5.31
C TYR A 17 16.36 9.35 5.66
N ILE A 18 15.32 9.18 4.84
CA ILE A 18 14.26 8.20 5.09
C ILE A 18 14.81 6.78 4.96
N LYS A 19 15.67 6.53 3.96
CA LYS A 19 16.33 5.23 3.78
C LYS A 19 17.19 4.84 4.97
N GLU A 20 17.87 5.80 5.59
CA GLU A 20 18.64 5.54 6.80
C GLU A 20 17.75 5.27 8.00
N LYS A 21 16.60 5.94 8.15
CA LYS A 21 15.76 5.76 9.33
C LYS A 21 14.91 4.49 9.29
N ILE A 22 14.56 3.99 8.10
CA ILE A 22 13.74 2.80 7.94
C ILE A 22 14.63 1.62 7.51
N SER A 23 14.81 0.64 8.39
CA SER A 23 15.70 -0.51 8.17
C SER A 23 15.41 -1.28 6.87
N TYR A 24 14.13 -1.43 6.52
CA TYR A 24 13.66 -2.12 5.30
C TYR A 24 14.09 -1.44 4.00
N LEU A 25 14.42 -0.15 4.04
CA LEU A 25 14.88 0.59 2.87
C LEU A 25 16.39 0.52 2.66
N ARG A 26 17.18 0.27 3.72
CA ARG A 26 18.66 0.31 3.66
C ARG A 26 19.24 -0.74 2.70
N ASN A 27 18.62 -1.91 2.65
CA ASN A 27 19.07 -3.06 1.85
C ASN A 27 18.11 -3.40 0.70
N ALA A 28 17.21 -2.48 0.35
CA ALA A 28 16.24 -2.68 -0.70
C ALA A 28 16.96 -2.69 -2.06
N ASN A 29 16.70 -3.73 -2.87
CA ASN A 29 17.23 -3.84 -4.22
C ASN A 29 16.36 -3.07 -5.22
N ARG A 30 15.06 -2.98 -4.95
CA ARG A 30 14.07 -2.33 -5.79
C ARG A 30 13.05 -1.58 -4.94
N ILE A 31 12.85 -0.32 -5.27
CA ILE A 31 11.82 0.54 -4.68
C ILE A 31 11.01 1.15 -5.83
N VAL A 32 9.70 0.97 -5.82
CA VAL A 32 8.79 1.47 -6.86
C VAL A 32 7.70 2.31 -6.22
N GLU A 33 7.57 3.56 -6.64
CA GLU A 33 6.47 4.43 -6.20
C GLU A 33 5.14 4.03 -6.87
N LEU A 34 4.08 3.95 -6.08
CA LEU A 34 2.72 3.71 -6.55
C LEU A 34 1.93 5.03 -6.57
N ASN A 35 1.77 5.60 -7.77
CA ASN A 35 1.04 6.85 -7.98
C ASN A 35 -0.47 6.67 -8.24
N LYS A 36 -1.05 5.50 -7.90
CA LYS A 36 -2.47 5.19 -8.10
C LYS A 36 -3.28 5.37 -6.80
N GLY A 37 -4.34 6.18 -6.86
CA GLY A 37 -5.34 6.34 -5.80
C GLY A 37 -5.68 7.80 -5.47
N PHE A 38 -6.66 7.98 -4.58
CA PHE A 38 -7.17 9.29 -4.15
C PHE A 38 -6.54 9.82 -2.85
N SER A 39 -5.60 9.06 -2.27
CA SER A 39 -4.95 9.45 -1.01
C SER A 39 -3.72 10.29 -1.31
N HIS A 40 -3.49 11.31 -0.48
CA HIS A 40 -2.27 12.12 -0.49
C HIS A 40 -1.05 11.38 0.06
N ASP A 41 -1.23 10.16 0.59
CA ASP A 41 -0.15 9.32 1.10
C ASP A 41 0.77 8.90 -0.05
N LYS A 42 2.08 9.05 0.13
CA LYS A 42 3.06 8.47 -0.80
C LYS A 42 3.21 6.98 -0.51
N LYS A 43 3.19 6.16 -1.54
CA LYS A 43 3.22 4.69 -1.44
C LYS A 43 4.40 4.13 -2.21
N TYR A 44 5.13 3.21 -1.60
CA TYR A 44 6.29 2.58 -2.21
C TYR A 44 6.28 1.08 -1.98
N VAL A 45 6.46 0.31 -3.06
CA VAL A 45 6.70 -1.13 -2.99
C VAL A 45 8.20 -1.37 -2.88
N ILE A 46 8.61 -2.15 -1.90
CA ILE A 46 10.01 -2.48 -1.61
C ILE A 46 10.20 -3.99 -1.88
N ASP A 47 11.11 -4.31 -2.79
CA ASP A 47 11.47 -5.68 -3.19
C ASP A 47 10.28 -6.59 -3.52
N ASP A 48 9.17 -6.01 -3.99
CA ASP A 48 7.90 -6.71 -4.24
C ASP A 48 7.38 -7.50 -3.02
N LYS A 49 7.81 -7.12 -1.82
CA LYS A 49 7.52 -7.80 -0.53
C LYS A 49 6.86 -6.91 0.49
N TYR A 50 7.17 -5.61 0.49
CA TYR A 50 6.68 -4.67 1.48
C TYR A 50 6.05 -3.45 0.84
N LEU A 51 5.03 -2.91 1.49
CA LEU A 51 4.40 -1.65 1.14
C LEU A 51 4.72 -0.62 2.23
N LEU A 52 5.50 0.39 1.87
CA LEU A 52 5.71 1.58 2.67
C LEU A 52 4.65 2.62 2.33
N ARG A 53 3.99 3.16 3.35
CA ARG A 53 3.13 4.35 3.23
C ARG A 53 3.73 5.47 4.05
N LEU A 54 3.92 6.63 3.44
CA LEU A 54 4.35 7.87 4.07
C LEU A 54 3.18 8.86 4.07
N PHE A 55 2.92 9.47 5.22
CA PHE A 55 1.81 10.40 5.43
C PHE A 55 2.19 11.49 6.43
N SER A 56 1.42 12.58 6.44
CA SER A 56 1.64 13.69 7.37
C SER A 56 1.52 13.23 8.81
N ILE A 57 2.29 13.86 9.71
CA ILE A 57 2.16 13.61 11.16
C ILE A 57 0.75 13.96 11.69
N GLU A 58 0.04 14.88 11.02
CA GLU A 58 -1.34 15.24 11.35
C GLU A 58 -2.29 14.05 11.23
N ASP A 59 -2.06 13.17 10.25
CA ASP A 59 -2.87 11.97 10.00
C ASP A 59 -2.48 10.79 10.88
N LYS A 60 -1.43 10.92 11.70
CA LYS A 60 -0.83 9.80 12.46
C LYS A 60 -1.85 9.04 13.30
N GLN A 61 -2.76 9.73 13.99
CA GLN A 61 -3.72 9.07 14.87
C GLN A 61 -4.69 8.19 14.07
N ASN A 62 -5.28 8.75 13.00
CA ASN A 62 -6.18 8.03 12.10
C ASN A 62 -5.46 6.82 11.45
N ARG A 63 -4.20 7.02 11.04
CA ARG A 63 -3.39 5.95 10.44
C ARG A 63 -2.95 4.89 11.44
N LYS A 64 -2.82 5.24 12.72
CA LYS A 64 -2.55 4.26 13.77
C LYS A 64 -3.75 3.36 14.02
N GLU A 65 -4.95 3.94 14.04
CA GLU A 65 -6.20 3.17 14.15
C GLU A 65 -6.39 2.24 12.93
N GLU A 66 -6.09 2.73 11.72
CA GLU A 66 -6.08 1.91 10.51
C GLU A 66 -5.06 0.76 10.61
N PHE A 67 -3.83 1.04 11.04
CA PHE A 67 -2.79 0.03 11.20
C PHE A 67 -3.19 -1.07 12.20
N ASP A 68 -3.80 -0.69 13.31
CA ASP A 68 -4.27 -1.64 14.32
C ASP A 68 -5.48 -2.45 13.82
N CYS A 69 -6.36 -1.84 13.03
CA CYS A 69 -7.47 -2.53 12.36
C CYS A 69 -6.95 -3.55 11.35
N ILE A 70 -6.00 -3.17 10.49
CA ILE A 70 -5.35 -4.05 9.50
C ILE A 70 -4.76 -5.27 10.21
N ASN A 71 -4.03 -5.07 11.30
CA ASN A 71 -3.42 -6.18 12.04
C ASN A 71 -4.45 -7.13 12.64
N LYS A 72 -5.57 -6.61 13.16
CA LYS A 72 -6.67 -7.47 13.63
C LYS A 72 -7.24 -8.28 12.47
N LEU A 73 -7.58 -7.63 11.36
CA LEU A 73 -8.18 -8.26 10.19
C LEU A 73 -7.26 -9.31 9.54
N ALA A 74 -5.95 -9.07 9.54
CA ALA A 74 -4.95 -10.01 9.04
C ALA A 74 -4.91 -11.34 9.82
N THR A 75 -5.40 -11.39 11.07
CA THR A 75 -5.54 -12.66 11.81
C THR A 75 -6.68 -13.54 11.28
N TYR A 76 -7.60 -12.97 10.50
CA TYR A 76 -8.79 -13.66 9.99
C TYR A 76 -8.72 -14.01 8.50
N SER A 77 -7.89 -13.33 7.71
CA SER A 77 -7.81 -13.55 6.27
C SER A 77 -6.41 -13.29 5.71
N ASN A 78 -5.95 -14.19 4.84
CA ASN A 78 -4.68 -14.06 4.12
C ASN A 78 -4.75 -13.02 2.98
N TYR A 79 -5.95 -12.51 2.66
CA TYR A 79 -6.15 -11.43 1.68
C TYR A 79 -5.95 -10.04 2.28
N VAL A 80 -5.67 -9.95 3.57
CA VAL A 80 -5.40 -8.70 4.27
C VAL A 80 -3.89 -8.60 4.52
N PRO A 81 -3.23 -7.49 4.14
CA PRO A 81 -1.82 -7.32 4.44
C PRO A 81 -1.61 -7.24 5.95
N THR A 82 -0.44 -7.65 6.43
CA THR A 82 -0.07 -7.56 7.85
C THR A 82 0.78 -6.32 8.07
N GLY A 83 0.50 -5.58 9.14
CA GLY A 83 1.32 -4.47 9.60
C GLY A 83 2.59 -4.95 10.28
N ILE A 84 3.73 -4.48 9.77
CA ILE A 84 5.06 -4.87 10.22
C ILE A 84 5.63 -3.81 11.16
N GLU A 85 5.52 -2.54 10.76
CA GLU A 85 6.10 -1.43 11.50
C GLU A 85 5.25 -0.18 11.35
N PHE A 86 5.14 0.61 12.42
CA PHE A 86 4.54 1.93 12.40
C PHE A 86 5.47 2.89 13.15
N GLY A 87 5.82 4.01 12.52
CA GLY A 87 6.82 4.92 13.05
C GLY A 87 6.60 6.38 12.68
N THR A 88 7.44 7.24 13.23
CA THR A 88 7.40 8.68 13.00
C THR A 88 8.78 9.21 12.67
N LEU A 89 8.85 10.10 11.68
CA LEU A 89 10.04 10.82 11.25
C LEU A 89 9.89 12.28 11.69
N LYS A 90 10.15 12.53 12.97
CA LYS A 90 9.94 13.84 13.62
C LYS A 90 10.67 14.98 12.91
N ASP A 91 11.88 14.72 12.42
CA ASP A 91 12.72 15.75 11.79
C ASP A 91 12.14 16.31 10.48
N ILE A 92 11.14 15.64 9.90
CA ILE A 92 10.47 16.05 8.65
C ILE A 92 8.95 16.10 8.79
N ASP A 93 8.40 16.06 10.01
CA ASP A 93 6.96 16.07 10.31
C ASP A 93 6.13 15.03 9.53
N MET A 94 6.71 13.84 9.33
CA MET A 94 6.05 12.72 8.65
C MET A 94 5.90 11.52 9.58
N ALA A 95 4.95 10.66 9.25
CA ALA A 95 4.80 9.33 9.82
C ALA A 95 4.75 8.28 8.72
N TYR A 96 4.98 7.02 9.12
CA TYR A 96 5.01 5.92 8.18
C TYR A 96 4.43 4.64 8.78
N MET A 97 3.98 3.77 7.88
CA MET A 97 3.71 2.37 8.19
C MET A 97 4.30 1.47 7.11
N ILE A 98 4.71 0.27 7.52
CA ILE A 98 5.18 -0.79 6.65
C ILE A 98 4.21 -1.95 6.78
N LEU A 99 3.69 -2.41 5.65
CA LEU A 99 2.80 -3.56 5.54
C LEU A 99 3.45 -4.63 4.66
N THR A 100 3.00 -5.88 4.76
CA THR A 100 3.28 -6.87 3.71
C THR A 100 2.64 -6.42 2.40
N TYR A 101 3.32 -6.67 1.29
CA TYR A 101 2.78 -6.40 -0.04
C TYR A 101 2.14 -7.66 -0.60
N LEU A 102 0.89 -7.54 -1.04
CA LEU A 102 0.20 -8.57 -1.79
C LEU A 102 0.35 -8.22 -3.28
N PRO A 103 1.21 -8.92 -4.03
CA PRO A 103 1.38 -8.67 -5.46
C PRO A 103 0.15 -9.18 -6.20
N GLU A 104 -0.79 -8.29 -6.46
CA GLU A 104 -2.01 -8.62 -7.19
C GLU A 104 -2.20 -7.76 -8.43
N ILE A 105 -2.90 -8.34 -9.39
CA ILE A 105 -3.37 -7.63 -10.58
C ILE A 105 -4.61 -6.84 -10.15
N ASP A 106 -4.65 -5.56 -10.52
CA ASP A 106 -5.80 -4.69 -10.32
C ASP A 106 -7.08 -5.40 -10.78
N ALA A 107 -8.06 -5.52 -9.89
CA ALA A 107 -9.30 -6.23 -10.17
C ALA A 107 -10.02 -5.65 -11.39
N GLU A 108 -9.95 -4.33 -11.64
CA GLU A 108 -10.57 -3.72 -12.82
C GLU A 108 -9.92 -4.17 -14.12
N VAL A 109 -8.63 -4.53 -14.08
CA VAL A 109 -7.90 -5.09 -15.20
C VAL A 109 -8.18 -6.59 -15.31
N ALA A 110 -7.99 -7.34 -14.22
CA ALA A 110 -8.16 -8.79 -14.21
C ALA A 110 -9.60 -9.21 -14.55
N LEU A 111 -10.62 -8.49 -14.07
CA LEU A 111 -12.03 -8.83 -14.32
C LEU A 111 -12.37 -8.80 -15.81
N LYS A 112 -11.75 -7.93 -16.61
CA LYS A 112 -12.02 -7.80 -18.06
C LYS A 112 -11.63 -9.05 -18.84
N ASP A 113 -10.67 -9.82 -18.32
CA ASP A 113 -10.17 -11.05 -18.95
C ASP A 113 -10.89 -12.32 -18.46
N LEU A 114 -11.79 -12.20 -17.47
CA LEU A 114 -12.55 -13.32 -16.90
C LEU A 114 -13.89 -13.54 -17.62
N THR A 115 -14.32 -14.80 -17.70
CA THR A 115 -15.68 -15.14 -18.13
C THR A 115 -16.73 -14.69 -17.11
N ALA A 116 -17.99 -14.56 -17.54
CA ALA A 116 -19.09 -14.17 -16.63
C ALA A 116 -19.22 -15.09 -15.40
N LYS A 117 -18.91 -16.39 -15.57
CA LYS A 117 -18.92 -17.36 -14.46
C LYS A 117 -17.79 -17.10 -13.47
N GLU A 118 -16.59 -16.82 -13.96
CA GLU A 118 -15.42 -16.54 -13.11
C GLU A 118 -15.57 -15.20 -12.38
N GLN A 119 -16.10 -14.17 -13.05
CA GLN A 119 -16.45 -12.89 -12.40
C GLN A 119 -17.47 -13.08 -11.27
N TYR A 120 -18.52 -13.88 -11.51
CA TYR A 120 -19.51 -14.21 -10.48
C TYR A 120 -18.88 -14.93 -9.28
N SER A 121 -18.03 -15.93 -9.54
CA SER A 121 -17.31 -16.65 -8.48
C SER A 121 -16.38 -15.73 -7.67
N ALA A 122 -15.66 -14.82 -8.33
CA ALA A 122 -14.82 -13.83 -7.67
C ALA A 122 -15.66 -12.90 -6.76
N GLY A 123 -16.78 -12.38 -7.26
CA GLY A 123 -17.71 -11.56 -6.48
C GLY A 123 -18.30 -12.30 -5.28
N PHE A 124 -18.65 -13.58 -5.44
CA PHE A 124 -19.18 -14.41 -4.36
C PHE A 124 -18.14 -14.64 -3.25
N LEU A 125 -16.89 -14.93 -3.61
CA LEU A 125 -15.79 -15.06 -2.66
C LEU A 125 -15.53 -13.75 -1.91
N ALA A 126 -15.48 -12.62 -2.62
CA ALA A 126 -15.31 -11.30 -2.00
C ALA A 126 -16.43 -11.01 -0.98
N GLY A 127 -17.69 -11.31 -1.33
CA GLY A 127 -18.82 -11.16 -0.41
C GLY A 127 -18.71 -12.06 0.83
N LYS A 128 -18.19 -13.28 0.68
CA LYS A 128 -17.97 -14.21 1.80
C LYS A 128 -16.92 -13.69 2.78
N GLU A 129 -15.79 -13.17 2.28
CA GLU A 129 -14.75 -12.55 3.11
C GLU A 129 -15.27 -11.29 3.83
N LEU A 130 -15.98 -10.41 3.12
CA LEU A 130 -16.59 -9.21 3.72
C LEU A 130 -17.57 -9.54 4.85
N LYS A 131 -18.36 -10.60 4.70
CA LYS A 131 -19.26 -11.06 5.76
C LYS A 131 -18.51 -11.53 7.01
N ALA A 132 -17.35 -12.15 6.85
CA ALA A 132 -16.53 -12.55 7.99
C ALA A 132 -16.05 -11.32 8.79
N PHE A 133 -15.80 -10.19 8.12
CA PHE A 133 -15.39 -8.94 8.76
C PHE A 133 -16.54 -8.19 9.44
N GLN A 134 -17.78 -8.30 8.97
CA GLN A 134 -18.94 -7.60 9.56
C GLN A 134 -19.35 -8.11 10.96
N HIS A 135 -18.85 -9.27 11.37
CA HIS A 135 -19.13 -9.85 12.68
C HIS A 135 -17.97 -9.68 13.69
N LEU A 136 -16.94 -8.90 13.33
CA LEU A 136 -15.79 -8.55 14.17
C LEU A 136 -15.96 -7.17 14.82
#